data_AF-A0A2A2IAP5-F1
#
_entry.id   AF-A0A2A2IAP5-F1
#
_cell.length_a   1.000
_cell.length_b   1.000
_cell.length_c   1.000
_cell.angle_alpha   90.00
_cell.angle_beta   90.00
_cell.angle_gamma   90.00
#
_symmetry.space_group_name_H-M   'P 1'
#
loop_
_entity.id
_entity.type
_entity.pdbx_description
1 polymer ?
#
loop_
_entity_poly.entity_id
_entity_poly.type
_entity_poly.pdbx_seq_one_letter_code
_entity_poly.pdbx_strand_id
1 'polypeptide(L)'
;MEEKYQEVLSKIKEADSILIGASNGLAISEGYNIFAEDSSFLEHFGDFRKKYGFRSILQGAFYPYPSEEEKWAFFSRMYAYFLNNKEANPVTKNLYELVKDKNYFVVTSNTDSHFTLEGFQKERLFEIEGNSRYLQCSNGCHNRIYQGDEILSKMARNQKNGKVPSNLIPKCPECGGPMQVHVEVDRNFLKGEEWQTSFQAYKDFIENAYDKNLVLLELGVGARNQLIKAPFMNLTSLEENATYITLNKGELYIPDVIANKSIGIDGDITDVLEQLVLMK
;
A
#
# COMPACT_ATOMS: atom_id res chain seq x y z
N MET A 1 12.33 6.51 24.89
CA MET A 1 11.57 6.78 23.65
C MET A 1 12.06 8.06 23.01
N GLU A 2 12.10 9.18 23.75
CA GLU A 2 12.65 10.46 23.27
C GLU A 2 14.03 10.34 22.60
N GLU A 3 15.00 9.67 23.24
CA GLU A 3 16.34 9.46 22.66
C GLU A 3 16.30 8.73 21.30
N LYS A 4 15.42 7.73 21.14
CA LYS A 4 15.26 7.02 19.85
C LYS A 4 14.66 7.91 18.78
N TYR A 5 13.71 8.79 19.13
CA TYR A 5 13.12 9.72 18.18
C TYR A 5 14.13 10.76 17.71
N GLN A 6 14.94 11.28 18.63
CA GLN A 6 16.06 12.17 18.29
C GLN A 6 17.08 11.47 17.39
N GLU A 7 17.40 10.21 17.66
CA GLU A 7 18.27 9.40 16.81
C GLU A 7 17.67 9.23 15.39
N VAL A 8 16.39 8.86 15.28
CA VAL A 8 15.69 8.77 13.99
C VAL A 8 15.74 10.10 13.22
N LEU A 9 15.46 11.22 13.89
CA LEU A 9 15.48 12.53 13.25
C LEU A 9 16.88 12.95 12.79
N SER A 10 17.92 12.65 13.58
CA SER A 10 19.32 12.84 13.18
C SER A 10 19.64 12.02 11.92
N LYS A 11 19.26 10.74 11.89
CA LYS A 11 19.46 9.87 10.72
C LYS A 11 18.71 10.36 9.48
N ILE A 12 17.45 10.76 9.62
CA ILE A 12 16.68 11.36 8.52
C ILE A 12 17.32 12.67 8.05
N LYS A 13 17.82 13.50 8.96
CA LYS A 13 18.47 14.77 8.65
C LYS A 13 19.79 14.57 7.89
N GLU A 14 20.59 13.57 8.27
CA GLU A 14 21.88 13.23 7.67
C GLU A 14 21.76 12.40 6.38
N ALA A 15 20.59 11.80 6.13
CA ALA A 15 20.35 10.97 4.96
C ALA A 15 20.47 11.76 3.65
N ASP A 16 21.24 11.19 2.72
CA ASP A 16 21.28 11.60 1.32
C ASP A 16 20.06 11.05 0.56
N SER A 17 19.55 9.89 0.97
CA SER A 17 18.41 9.22 0.34
C SER A 17 17.60 8.43 1.36
N ILE A 18 16.27 8.44 1.22
CA ILE A 18 15.33 7.72 2.10
C ILE A 18 14.49 6.77 1.26
N LEU A 19 14.67 5.47 1.45
CA LEU A 19 13.80 4.44 0.87
C LEU A 19 12.71 4.07 1.88
N ILE A 20 11.45 4.34 1.53
CA ILE A 20 10.31 4.12 2.40
C ILE A 20 9.60 2.84 1.96
N GLY A 21 9.44 1.90 2.89
CA GLY A 21 8.76 0.63 2.67
C GLY A 21 7.51 0.57 3.54
N ALA A 22 6.33 0.47 2.93
CA ALA A 22 5.07 0.46 3.66
C ALA A 22 4.19 -0.74 3.31
N SER A 23 3.45 -1.23 4.29
CA SER A 23 2.43 -2.26 4.09
C SER A 23 1.23 -2.02 5.01
N ASN A 24 0.43 -3.06 5.22
CA ASN A 24 -0.87 -2.95 5.85
C ASN A 24 -0.83 -2.44 7.29
N GLY A 25 0.29 -2.54 8.03
CA GLY A 25 0.37 -1.92 9.35
C GLY A 25 0.24 -0.39 9.32
N LEU A 26 0.69 0.24 8.22
CA LEU A 26 0.45 1.68 7.97
C LEU A 26 -1.04 1.95 7.73
N ALA A 27 -1.66 1.18 6.83
CA ALA A 27 -3.10 1.31 6.53
C ALA A 27 -3.99 1.01 7.75
N ILE A 28 -3.62 0.02 8.58
CA ILE A 28 -4.30 -0.29 9.84
C ILE A 28 -4.23 0.89 10.81
N SER A 29 -3.07 1.56 10.89
CA SER A 29 -2.91 2.76 11.71
C SER A 29 -3.78 3.92 11.19
N GLU A 30 -4.06 3.95 9.89
CA GLU A 30 -5.03 4.87 9.26
C GLU A 30 -6.50 4.49 9.49
N GLY A 31 -6.77 3.33 10.08
CA GLY A 31 -8.13 2.81 10.30
C GLY A 31 -8.62 1.83 9.23
N TYR A 32 -7.75 1.40 8.31
CA TYR A 32 -8.07 0.49 7.21
C TYR A 32 -7.48 -0.89 7.46
N ASN A 33 -8.23 -1.76 8.14
CA ASN A 33 -7.80 -3.13 8.42
C ASN A 33 -8.46 -4.14 7.47
N ILE A 34 -7.73 -4.56 6.45
CA ILE A 34 -8.23 -5.54 5.46
C ILE A 34 -8.26 -6.98 5.98
N PHE A 35 -7.76 -7.26 7.19
CA PHE A 35 -7.64 -8.61 7.77
C PHE A 35 -8.67 -8.92 8.86
N ALA A 36 -9.41 -7.93 9.35
CA ALA A 36 -10.27 -8.08 10.52
C ALA A 36 -11.77 -7.94 10.22
N GLU A 37 -12.57 -8.58 11.08
CA GLU A 37 -14.02 -8.39 11.16
C GLU A 37 -14.30 -7.30 12.20
N ASP A 38 -13.82 -6.09 11.95
CA ASP A 38 -14.05 -4.95 12.83
C ASP A 38 -15.36 -4.20 12.50
N SER A 39 -15.65 -3.13 13.24
CA SER A 39 -16.84 -2.31 13.00
C SER A 39 -16.85 -1.69 11.60
N SER A 40 -15.68 -1.31 11.08
CA SER A 40 -15.53 -0.70 9.75
C SER A 40 -15.87 -1.71 8.65
N PHE A 41 -15.36 -2.94 8.76
CA PHE A 41 -15.73 -4.05 7.89
C PHE A 41 -17.22 -4.39 7.97
N LEU A 42 -17.80 -4.47 9.18
CA LEU A 42 -19.22 -4.77 9.34
C LEU A 42 -20.14 -3.69 8.79
N GLU A 43 -19.75 -2.43 8.92
CA GLU A 43 -20.46 -1.28 8.35
C GLU A 43 -20.46 -1.33 6.82
N HIS A 44 -19.28 -1.52 6.23
CA HIS A 44 -19.12 -1.41 4.78
C HIS A 44 -19.41 -2.72 4.04
N PHE A 45 -19.13 -3.88 4.63
CA PHE A 45 -19.20 -5.20 3.96
C PHE A 45 -20.09 -6.21 4.71
N GLY A 46 -20.94 -5.74 5.64
CA GLY A 46 -21.79 -6.61 6.47
C GLY A 46 -22.80 -7.47 5.70
N ASP A 47 -23.23 -7.06 4.51
CA ASP A 47 -24.04 -7.88 3.61
C ASP A 47 -23.23 -9.06 3.02
N PHE A 48 -21.98 -8.82 2.61
CA PHE A 48 -21.06 -9.88 2.19
C PHE A 48 -20.72 -10.84 3.34
N ARG A 49 -20.56 -10.32 4.57
CA ARG A 49 -20.42 -11.14 5.79
C ARG A 49 -21.63 -12.05 6.01
N LYS A 50 -22.86 -11.54 5.84
CA LYS A 50 -24.09 -12.33 5.99
C LYS A 50 -24.27 -13.36 4.89
N LYS A 51 -23.93 -13.00 3.65
CA LYS A 51 -24.17 -13.84 2.47
C LYS A 51 -23.10 -14.92 2.26
N TYR A 52 -21.82 -14.57 2.40
CA TYR A 52 -20.69 -15.48 2.11
C TYR A 52 -19.86 -15.84 3.34
N GLY A 53 -20.12 -15.22 4.50
CA GLY A 53 -19.37 -15.50 5.72
C GLY A 53 -17.99 -14.83 5.78
N PHE A 54 -17.68 -13.88 4.89
CA PHE A 54 -16.39 -13.17 4.90
C PHE A 54 -16.14 -12.51 6.24
N ARG A 55 -14.95 -12.68 6.80
CA ARG A 55 -14.54 -12.03 8.04
C ARG A 55 -13.49 -10.94 7.83
N SER A 56 -13.19 -10.60 6.58
CA SER A 56 -12.25 -9.55 6.23
C SER A 56 -12.40 -9.14 4.77
N ILE A 57 -11.87 -7.97 4.42
CA ILE A 57 -11.83 -7.49 3.02
C ILE A 57 -10.94 -8.42 2.19
N LEU A 58 -9.82 -8.89 2.74
CA LEU A 58 -8.92 -9.82 2.05
C LEU A 58 -9.65 -11.09 1.60
N GLN A 59 -10.49 -11.68 2.45
CA GLN A 59 -11.27 -12.87 2.06
C GLN A 59 -12.18 -12.59 0.87
N GLY A 60 -12.83 -11.41 0.85
CA GLY A 60 -13.68 -11.01 -0.26
C GLY A 60 -12.90 -10.73 -1.55
N ALA A 61 -11.66 -10.24 -1.47
CA ALA A 61 -10.81 -9.97 -2.63
C ALA A 61 -10.38 -11.26 -3.36
N PHE A 62 -10.17 -12.36 -2.63
CA PHE A 62 -9.80 -13.67 -3.19
C PHE A 62 -11.01 -14.60 -3.43
N TYR A 63 -12.23 -14.13 -3.22
CA TYR A 63 -13.42 -14.98 -3.33
C TYR A 63 -13.83 -15.22 -4.79
N PRO A 64 -14.13 -16.47 -5.20
CA PRO A 64 -14.64 -16.78 -6.53
C PRO A 64 -16.14 -16.47 -6.61
N TYR A 65 -16.48 -15.19 -6.81
CA TYR A 65 -17.88 -14.76 -6.92
C TYR A 65 -18.64 -15.51 -8.02
N PRO A 66 -19.91 -15.88 -7.78
CA PRO A 66 -20.71 -16.64 -8.74
C PRO A 66 -21.21 -15.78 -9.92
N SER A 67 -21.11 -14.45 -9.84
CA SER A 67 -21.45 -13.54 -10.95
C SER A 67 -20.58 -12.29 -10.94
N GLU A 68 -20.41 -11.69 -12.13
CA GLU A 68 -19.68 -10.42 -12.29
C GLU A 68 -20.39 -9.28 -11.56
N GLU A 69 -21.72 -9.27 -11.48
CA GLU A 69 -22.46 -8.27 -10.70
C GLU A 69 -22.07 -8.25 -9.22
N GLU A 70 -21.87 -9.44 -8.64
CA GLU A 70 -21.50 -9.60 -7.23
C GLU A 70 -20.02 -9.27 -7.01
N LYS A 71 -19.16 -9.74 -7.92
CA LYS A 71 -17.72 -9.40 -7.94
C LYS A 71 -17.51 -7.89 -7.97
N TRP A 72 -18.10 -7.20 -8.95
CA TRP A 72 -17.95 -5.76 -9.10
C TRP A 72 -18.64 -4.97 -8.00
N ALA A 73 -19.68 -5.51 -7.35
CA ALA A 73 -20.24 -4.89 -6.16
C ALA A 73 -19.22 -4.86 -5.01
N PHE A 74 -18.48 -5.94 -4.81
CA PHE A 74 -17.41 -5.99 -3.81
C PHE A 74 -16.28 -5.02 -4.14
N PHE A 75 -15.70 -5.12 -5.34
CA PHE A 75 -14.52 -4.31 -5.70
C PHE A 75 -14.82 -2.82 -5.84
N SER A 76 -16.01 -2.44 -6.34
CA SER A 76 -16.40 -1.02 -6.33
C SER A 76 -16.59 -0.47 -4.92
N ARG A 77 -17.01 -1.31 -3.98
CA ARG A 77 -17.12 -0.92 -2.57
C ARG A 77 -15.76 -0.85 -1.89
N MET A 78 -14.85 -1.77 -2.19
CA MET A 78 -13.45 -1.70 -1.77
C MET A 78 -12.77 -0.42 -2.26
N TYR A 79 -12.96 -0.06 -3.53
CA TYR A 79 -12.53 1.22 -4.07
C TYR A 79 -13.11 2.41 -3.28
N ALA A 80 -14.42 2.42 -3.04
CA ALA A 80 -15.06 3.51 -2.31
C ALA A 80 -14.63 3.57 -0.84
N TYR A 81 -14.37 2.42 -0.23
CA TYR A 81 -13.90 2.30 1.15
C TYR A 81 -12.55 3.00 1.33
N PHE A 82 -11.58 2.73 0.46
CA PHE A 82 -10.26 3.38 0.53
C PHE A 82 -10.28 4.85 0.10
N LEU A 83 -11.09 5.22 -0.90
CA LEU A 83 -10.93 6.53 -1.57
C LEU A 83 -12.00 7.57 -1.23
N ASN A 84 -13.15 7.15 -0.71
CA ASN A 84 -14.25 8.06 -0.37
C ASN A 84 -14.45 8.25 1.15
N ASN A 85 -13.79 7.48 2.00
CA ASN A 85 -13.92 7.61 3.44
C ASN A 85 -12.91 8.65 3.99
N LYS A 86 -13.34 9.91 4.03
CA LYS A 86 -12.48 11.08 4.30
C LYS A 86 -12.30 11.41 5.78
N GLU A 87 -12.45 10.46 6.71
CA GLU A 87 -11.96 10.72 8.07
C GLU A 87 -10.44 10.77 8.00
N ALA A 88 -9.91 11.99 7.91
CA ALA A 88 -8.49 12.25 7.73
C ALA A 88 -7.72 11.75 8.95
N ASN A 89 -7.16 10.55 8.86
CA ASN A 89 -6.12 10.11 9.76
C ASN A 89 -4.79 10.66 9.23
N PRO A 90 -4.05 11.46 10.02
CA PRO A 90 -2.88 12.18 9.52
C PRO A 90 -1.64 11.28 9.33
N VAL A 91 -1.71 9.95 9.44
CA VAL A 91 -0.55 9.04 9.33
C VAL A 91 0.25 9.26 8.04
N THR A 92 -0.32 9.05 6.84
CA THR A 92 0.45 9.21 5.59
C THR A 92 0.84 10.68 5.37
N LYS A 93 0.02 11.63 5.83
CA LYS A 93 0.35 13.06 5.80
C LYS A 93 1.55 13.42 6.67
N ASN A 94 1.61 12.89 7.89
CA ASN A 94 2.73 13.10 8.81
C ASN A 94 4.00 12.46 8.26
N LEU A 95 3.88 11.28 7.65
CA LEU A 95 4.99 10.66 6.91
C LEU A 95 5.48 11.57 5.77
N TYR A 96 4.56 12.15 4.99
CA TYR A 96 4.90 13.12 3.94
C TYR A 96 5.64 14.33 4.52
N GLU A 97 5.10 14.96 5.56
CA GLU A 97 5.72 16.12 6.22
C GLU A 97 7.12 15.80 6.79
N LEU A 98 7.32 14.57 7.28
CA LEU A 98 8.61 14.09 7.76
C LEU A 98 9.66 14.03 6.64
N VAL A 99 9.28 13.65 5.41
CA VAL A 99 10.23 13.32 4.33
C VAL A 99 10.18 14.23 3.08
N LYS A 100 9.21 15.13 2.96
CA LYS A 100 8.94 15.90 1.71
C LYS A 100 10.13 16.69 1.17
N ASP A 101 11.01 17.18 2.04
CA ASP A 101 12.19 17.98 1.68
C ASP A 101 13.45 17.12 1.42
N LYS A 102 13.29 15.79 1.39
CA LYS A 102 14.38 14.82 1.20
C LYS A 102 14.31 14.19 -0.19
N ASN A 103 15.44 13.60 -0.61
CA ASN A 103 15.42 12.67 -1.73
C ASN A 103 14.83 11.34 -1.22
N TYR A 104 13.60 11.04 -1.59
CA TYR A 104 12.89 9.86 -1.13
C TYR A 104 12.31 9.04 -2.29
N PHE A 105 12.08 7.76 -2.04
CA PHE A 105 11.29 6.88 -2.89
C PHE A 105 10.44 5.95 -2.02
N VAL A 106 9.20 5.71 -2.42
CA VAL A 106 8.26 4.84 -1.71
C VAL A 106 8.07 3.55 -2.48
N VAL A 107 8.15 2.43 -1.78
CA VAL A 107 7.69 1.12 -2.26
C VAL A 107 6.64 0.58 -1.31
N THR A 108 5.49 0.17 -1.84
CA THR A 108 4.36 -0.29 -1.03
C THR A 108 3.68 -1.51 -1.64
N SER A 109 3.09 -2.31 -0.77
CA SER A 109 2.17 -3.42 -1.12
C SER A 109 0.70 -3.02 -0.97
N ASN A 110 0.42 -1.84 -0.39
CA ASN A 110 -0.96 -1.38 -0.28
C ASN A 110 -1.50 -0.94 -1.65
N THR A 111 -2.81 -1.11 -1.84
CA THR A 111 -3.50 -0.80 -3.11
C THR A 111 -4.57 0.29 -2.95
N ASP A 112 -4.38 1.17 -1.96
CA ASP A 112 -5.37 2.15 -1.46
C ASP A 112 -5.18 3.57 -2.02
N SER A 113 -4.05 3.87 -2.67
CA SER A 113 -3.66 5.18 -3.19
C SER A 113 -3.34 6.28 -2.17
N HIS A 114 -3.29 5.98 -0.85
CA HIS A 114 -3.18 7.02 0.19
C HIS A 114 -1.94 7.90 0.03
N PHE A 115 -0.81 7.34 -0.39
CA PHE A 115 0.41 8.10 -0.70
C PHE A 115 0.16 9.24 -1.68
N THR A 116 -0.47 8.95 -2.83
CA THR A 116 -0.73 9.98 -3.85
C THR A 116 -1.77 11.01 -3.40
N LEU A 117 -2.72 10.61 -2.55
CA LEU A 117 -3.73 11.52 -1.99
C LEU A 117 -3.11 12.52 -1.00
N GLU A 118 -2.06 12.13 -0.28
CA GLU A 118 -1.36 12.95 0.71
C GLU A 118 -0.11 13.66 0.16
N GLY A 119 0.05 13.73 -1.16
CA GLY A 119 1.05 14.59 -1.81
C GLY A 119 2.35 13.92 -2.25
N PHE A 120 2.50 12.60 -2.06
CA PHE A 120 3.61 11.87 -2.67
C PHE A 120 3.50 11.88 -4.20
N GLN A 121 4.63 12.12 -4.86
CA GLN A 121 4.71 12.16 -6.32
C GLN A 121 4.64 10.74 -6.91
N LYS A 122 3.84 10.55 -7.97
CA LYS A 122 3.65 9.25 -8.63
C LYS A 122 4.98 8.68 -9.14
N GLU A 123 5.89 9.55 -9.59
CA GLU A 123 7.20 9.19 -10.13
C GLU A 123 8.18 8.67 -9.06
N ARG A 124 7.86 8.89 -7.78
CA ARG A 124 8.64 8.45 -6.60
C ARG A 124 7.93 7.34 -5.82
N LEU A 125 6.97 6.66 -6.44
CA LEU A 125 6.13 5.64 -5.82
C LEU A 125 6.09 4.39 -6.69
N PHE A 126 6.28 3.25 -6.04
CA PHE A 126 6.09 1.93 -6.63
C PHE A 126 5.10 1.10 -5.82
N GLU A 127 3.92 0.90 -6.38
CA GLU A 127 2.86 0.04 -5.85
C GLU A 127 3.05 -1.38 -6.43
N ILE A 128 3.73 -2.25 -5.68
CA ILE A 128 4.20 -3.56 -6.17
C ILE A 128 3.01 -4.41 -6.65
N GLU A 129 1.95 -4.45 -5.85
CA GLU A 129 0.77 -5.32 -6.05
C GLU A 129 -0.35 -4.61 -6.85
N GLY A 130 -0.03 -3.46 -7.47
CA GLY A 130 -0.96 -2.63 -8.24
C GLY A 130 -1.79 -1.70 -7.36
N ASN A 131 -2.91 -1.22 -7.90
CA ASN A 131 -3.81 -0.30 -7.22
C ASN A 131 -5.29 -0.55 -7.57
N SER A 132 -6.14 -0.56 -6.54
CA SER A 132 -7.58 -0.81 -6.67
C SER A 132 -8.36 0.22 -7.49
N ARG A 133 -7.75 1.37 -7.82
CA ARG A 133 -8.32 2.41 -8.68
C ARG A 133 -8.21 2.13 -10.18
N TYR A 134 -7.35 1.21 -10.58
CA TYR A 134 -7.12 0.88 -11.98
C TYR A 134 -7.76 -0.45 -12.35
N LEU A 135 -7.96 -0.66 -13.64
CA LEU A 135 -8.53 -1.88 -14.21
C LEU A 135 -7.57 -2.53 -15.20
N GLN A 136 -7.73 -3.83 -15.38
CA GLN A 136 -7.00 -4.63 -16.35
C GLN A 136 -7.91 -5.68 -17.00
N CYS A 137 -7.48 -6.25 -18.13
CA CYS A 137 -8.15 -7.41 -18.70
C CYS A 137 -7.96 -8.63 -17.78
N SER A 138 -9.05 -9.32 -17.40
CA SER A 138 -8.98 -10.53 -16.57
C SER A 138 -8.30 -11.70 -17.27
N ASN A 139 -8.30 -11.71 -18.60
CA ASN A 139 -7.63 -12.74 -19.39
C ASN A 139 -6.16 -12.42 -19.67
N GLY A 140 -5.66 -11.24 -19.26
CA GLY A 140 -4.29 -10.81 -19.55
C GLY A 140 -3.95 -10.74 -21.04
N CYS A 141 -4.92 -10.44 -21.92
CA CYS A 141 -4.72 -10.55 -23.37
C CYS A 141 -3.73 -9.52 -23.97
N HIS A 142 -3.42 -8.44 -23.24
CA HIS A 142 -2.48 -7.39 -23.63
C HIS A 142 -2.03 -6.63 -22.37
N ASN A 143 -0.92 -5.92 -22.43
CA ASN A 143 -0.28 -5.31 -21.26
C ASN A 143 -0.70 -3.84 -21.00
N ARG A 144 -2.01 -3.54 -21.02
CA ARG A 144 -2.53 -2.18 -20.79
C ARG A 144 -3.37 -2.10 -19.52
N ILE A 145 -3.14 -1.03 -18.76
CA ILE A 145 -3.90 -0.66 -17.56
C ILE A 145 -4.85 0.49 -17.89
N TYR A 146 -6.03 0.49 -17.27
CA TYR A 146 -7.11 1.44 -17.54
C TYR A 146 -7.52 2.20 -16.28
N GLN A 147 -7.93 3.46 -16.44
CA GLN A 147 -8.51 4.25 -15.35
C GLN A 147 -9.85 3.65 -14.91
N GLY A 148 -10.00 3.39 -13.61
CA GLY A 148 -11.20 2.79 -13.04
C GLY A 148 -12.06 3.77 -12.23
N ASP A 149 -11.54 4.94 -11.84
CA ASP A 149 -12.18 5.85 -10.89
C ASP A 149 -13.65 6.16 -11.21
N GLU A 150 -13.95 6.53 -12.47
CA GLU A 150 -15.31 6.90 -12.87
C GLU A 150 -16.28 5.71 -12.81
N ILE A 151 -15.88 4.56 -13.33
CA ILE A 151 -16.75 3.38 -13.43
C ILE A 151 -16.92 2.70 -12.07
N LEU A 152 -15.86 2.60 -11.27
CA LEU A 152 -15.90 2.07 -9.90
C LEU A 152 -16.77 2.95 -9.01
N SER A 153 -16.64 4.28 -9.11
CA SER A 153 -17.52 5.23 -8.42
C SER A 153 -18.99 5.06 -8.83
N LYS A 154 -19.27 4.90 -10.12
CA LYS A 154 -20.64 4.68 -10.62
C LYS A 154 -21.21 3.37 -10.09
N MET A 155 -20.44 2.28 -10.10
CA MET A 155 -20.82 0.99 -9.54
C MET A 155 -21.13 1.09 -8.04
N ALA A 156 -20.25 1.72 -7.26
CA ALA A 156 -20.40 1.88 -5.82
C ALA A 156 -21.71 2.62 -5.44
N ARG A 157 -22.08 3.65 -6.21
CA ARG A 157 -23.32 4.42 -5.97
C ARG A 157 -24.59 3.72 -6.43
N ASN A 158 -24.50 2.82 -7.42
CA ASN A 158 -25.68 2.23 -8.08
C ASN A 158 -25.90 0.75 -7.72
N GLN A 159 -25.00 0.12 -6.96
CA GLN A 159 -25.20 -1.25 -6.52
C GLN A 159 -26.39 -1.37 -5.55
N LYS A 160 -27.11 -2.49 -5.64
CA LYS A 160 -28.24 -2.84 -4.76
C LYS A 160 -28.17 -4.30 -4.40
N ASN A 161 -28.37 -4.64 -3.12
CA ASN A 161 -28.37 -6.02 -2.62
C ASN A 161 -27.09 -6.80 -3.02
N GLY A 162 -25.92 -6.15 -2.91
CA GLY A 162 -24.62 -6.76 -3.24
C GLY A 162 -24.42 -7.05 -4.73
N LYS A 163 -25.09 -6.31 -5.63
CA LYS A 163 -24.97 -6.45 -7.09
C LYS A 163 -24.91 -5.10 -7.78
N VAL A 164 -23.99 -4.94 -8.74
CA VAL A 164 -23.99 -3.78 -9.66
C VAL A 164 -24.96 -4.01 -10.82
N PRO A 165 -25.52 -2.96 -11.44
CA PRO A 165 -26.24 -3.07 -12.71
C PRO A 165 -25.34 -3.66 -13.81
N SER A 166 -25.83 -4.67 -14.54
CA SER A 166 -25.00 -5.40 -15.53
C SER A 166 -24.50 -4.51 -16.68
N ASN A 167 -25.20 -3.42 -16.99
CA ASN A 167 -24.78 -2.45 -18.01
C ASN A 167 -23.57 -1.60 -17.57
N LEU A 168 -23.19 -1.63 -16.30
CA LEU A 168 -21.98 -0.98 -15.80
C LEU A 168 -20.77 -1.91 -15.82
N ILE A 169 -20.92 -3.21 -16.06
CA ILE A 169 -19.80 -4.17 -16.03
C ILE A 169 -18.90 -3.91 -17.26
N PRO A 170 -17.63 -3.54 -17.07
CA PRO A 170 -16.73 -3.27 -18.18
C PRO A 170 -16.34 -4.53 -18.92
N LYS A 171 -16.08 -4.38 -20.20
CA LYS A 171 -15.47 -5.40 -21.06
C LYS A 171 -14.13 -4.90 -21.56
N CYS A 172 -13.21 -5.83 -21.73
CA CYS A 172 -11.93 -5.56 -22.35
C CYS A 172 -12.15 -4.99 -23.77
N PRO A 173 -11.60 -3.83 -24.11
CA PRO A 173 -11.80 -3.23 -25.44
C PRO A 173 -11.07 -3.99 -26.55
N GLU A 174 -10.08 -4.83 -26.22
CA GLU A 174 -9.31 -5.60 -27.21
C GLU A 174 -9.95 -6.97 -27.51
N CYS A 175 -10.32 -7.74 -26.48
CA CYS A 175 -10.82 -9.11 -26.65
C CYS A 175 -12.31 -9.30 -26.33
N GLY A 176 -12.99 -8.26 -25.83
CA GLY A 176 -14.40 -8.34 -25.39
C GLY A 176 -14.62 -9.15 -24.11
N GLY A 177 -13.56 -9.70 -23.51
CA GLY A 177 -13.60 -10.51 -22.29
C GLY A 177 -13.81 -9.70 -21.00
N PRO A 178 -13.89 -10.38 -19.84
CA PRO A 178 -14.08 -9.72 -18.55
C PRO A 178 -12.89 -8.85 -18.16
N MET A 179 -13.16 -7.87 -17.29
CA MET A 179 -12.14 -7.06 -16.64
C MET A 179 -12.09 -7.34 -15.14
N GLN A 180 -11.02 -6.87 -14.50
CA GLN A 180 -10.85 -6.84 -13.05
C GLN A 180 -10.12 -5.58 -12.62
N VAL A 181 -10.15 -5.28 -11.32
CA VAL A 181 -9.25 -4.28 -10.74
C VAL A 181 -7.79 -4.72 -10.89
N HIS A 182 -6.88 -3.76 -10.99
CA HIS A 182 -5.44 -3.99 -11.08
C HIS A 182 -4.85 -4.20 -9.68
N VAL A 183 -5.19 -5.34 -9.07
CA VAL A 183 -4.65 -5.79 -7.78
C VAL A 183 -4.14 -7.22 -7.97
N GLU A 184 -2.98 -7.55 -7.42
CA GLU A 184 -2.36 -8.88 -7.55
C GLU A 184 -3.08 -9.96 -6.71
N VAL A 185 -4.28 -10.34 -7.16
CA VAL A 185 -5.11 -11.40 -6.54
C VAL A 185 -5.10 -12.72 -7.32
N ASP A 186 -4.48 -12.74 -8.50
CA ASP A 186 -4.38 -13.92 -9.35
C ASP A 186 -3.11 -13.87 -10.24
N ARG A 187 -2.89 -14.96 -11.00
CA ARG A 187 -1.72 -15.13 -11.88
C ARG A 187 -1.73 -14.25 -13.14
N ASN A 188 -2.85 -13.59 -13.44
CA ASN A 188 -3.03 -12.76 -14.62
C ASN A 188 -2.75 -11.28 -14.32
N PHE A 189 -2.23 -10.93 -13.13
CA PHE A 189 -1.81 -9.56 -12.81
C PHE A 189 -0.86 -8.99 -13.87
N LEU A 190 -1.22 -7.84 -14.44
CA LEU A 190 -0.48 -7.23 -15.53
C LEU A 190 0.55 -6.23 -15.04
N LYS A 191 1.81 -6.45 -15.42
CA LYS A 191 2.91 -5.51 -15.18
C LYS A 191 3.02 -4.54 -16.37
N GLY A 192 2.02 -3.67 -16.47
CA GLY A 192 1.87 -2.66 -17.52
C GLY A 192 3.04 -1.66 -17.58
N GLU A 193 3.03 -0.78 -18.58
CA GLU A 193 4.09 0.22 -18.80
C GLU A 193 4.37 1.07 -17.56
N GLU A 194 3.34 1.63 -16.91
CA GLU A 194 3.52 2.44 -15.70
C GLU A 194 4.15 1.65 -14.54
N TRP A 195 3.75 0.38 -14.36
CA TRP A 195 4.34 -0.50 -13.33
C TRP A 195 5.83 -0.75 -13.62
N GLN A 196 6.19 -1.02 -14.88
CA GLN A 196 7.58 -1.24 -15.28
C GLN A 196 8.42 0.03 -15.10
N THR A 197 7.86 1.19 -15.42
CA THR A 197 8.50 2.49 -15.20
C THR A 197 8.75 2.75 -13.72
N SER A 198 7.75 2.55 -12.85
CA SER A 198 7.94 2.69 -11.39
C SER A 198 8.93 1.66 -10.83
N PHE A 199 8.91 0.41 -11.33
CA PHE A 199 9.88 -0.60 -10.93
C PHE A 199 11.31 -0.24 -11.37
N GLN A 200 11.48 0.34 -12.56
CA GLN A 200 12.78 0.83 -13.00
C GLN A 200 13.24 2.02 -12.15
N ALA A 201 12.36 2.99 -11.89
CA ALA A 201 12.68 4.12 -11.02
C ALA A 201 13.05 3.69 -9.59
N TYR A 202 12.41 2.65 -9.06
CA TYR A 202 12.77 2.04 -7.78
C TYR A 202 14.19 1.45 -7.79
N LYS A 203 14.54 0.69 -8.84
CA LYS A 203 15.90 0.15 -9.00
C LYS A 203 16.93 1.26 -9.16
N ASP A 204 16.64 2.25 -10.01
CA ASP A 204 17.51 3.40 -10.25
C ASP A 204 17.74 4.18 -8.94
N PHE A 205 16.70 4.33 -8.10
CA PHE A 205 16.84 4.98 -6.80
C PHE A 205 17.81 4.24 -5.88
N ILE A 206 17.70 2.90 -5.81
CA ILE A 206 18.60 2.05 -5.02
C ILE A 206 20.03 2.14 -5.54
N GLU A 207 20.23 2.00 -6.85
CA GLU A 207 21.56 2.09 -7.47
C GLU A 207 22.21 3.46 -7.22
N ASN A 208 21.43 4.54 -7.30
CA ASN A 208 21.89 5.89 -7.02
C ASN A 208 22.14 6.17 -5.52
N ALA A 209 21.67 5.31 -4.62
CA ALA A 209 21.92 5.41 -3.18
C ALA A 209 23.19 4.67 -2.73
N TYR A 210 23.84 3.92 -3.61
CA TYR A 210 25.09 3.22 -3.33
C TYR A 210 26.18 4.18 -2.82
N ASP A 211 26.94 3.74 -1.82
CA ASP A 211 27.99 4.51 -1.10
C ASP A 211 27.50 5.82 -0.42
N LYS A 212 26.20 6.07 -0.34
CA LYS A 212 25.61 7.25 0.32
C LYS A 212 24.99 6.92 1.68
N ASN A 213 24.65 7.94 2.45
CA ASN A 213 23.87 7.78 3.67
C ASN A 213 22.42 7.42 3.32
N LEU A 214 22.11 6.12 3.30
CA LEU A 214 20.80 5.58 2.97
C LEU A 214 19.99 5.27 4.24
N VAL A 215 18.82 5.89 4.39
CA VAL A 215 17.84 5.47 5.40
C VAL A 215 16.81 4.57 4.75
N LEU A 216 16.64 3.37 5.29
CA LEU A 216 15.54 2.45 4.95
C LEU A 216 14.47 2.56 6.03
N LEU A 217 13.38 3.27 5.74
CA LEU A 217 12.26 3.51 6.66
C LEU A 217 11.14 2.50 6.38
N GLU A 218 11.02 1.48 7.23
CA GLU A 218 9.98 0.45 7.16
C GLU A 218 8.82 0.76 8.12
N LEU A 219 7.60 0.81 7.58
CA LEU A 219 6.40 1.20 8.30
C LEU A 219 5.32 0.11 8.19
N GLY A 220 5.05 -0.56 9.31
CA GLY A 220 3.93 -1.51 9.39
C GLY A 220 4.08 -2.74 8.47
N VAL A 221 5.32 -3.18 8.23
CA VAL A 221 5.61 -4.35 7.40
C VAL A 221 5.79 -5.57 8.32
N GLY A 222 4.75 -6.40 8.39
CA GLY A 222 4.79 -7.63 9.18
C GLY A 222 5.78 -8.66 8.64
N ALA A 223 6.22 -9.59 9.50
CA ALA A 223 7.23 -10.60 9.16
C ALA A 223 6.85 -11.51 7.98
N ARG A 224 5.56 -11.61 7.64
CA ARG A 224 5.08 -12.41 6.49
C ARG A 224 5.23 -11.67 5.15
N ASN A 225 5.32 -10.34 5.16
CA ASN A 225 5.51 -9.56 3.94
C ASN A 225 6.99 -9.50 3.55
N GLN A 226 7.44 -10.53 2.86
CA GLN A 226 8.82 -10.62 2.38
C GLN A 226 9.08 -9.78 1.12
N LEU A 227 8.06 -9.22 0.48
CA LEU A 227 8.22 -8.38 -0.73
C LEU A 227 8.97 -7.08 -0.41
N ILE A 228 8.80 -6.54 0.80
CA ILE A 228 9.47 -5.31 1.24
C ILE A 228 10.53 -5.62 2.29
N LYS A 229 10.19 -6.46 3.28
CA LYS A 229 11.05 -6.70 4.45
C LYS A 229 12.39 -7.33 4.08
N ALA A 230 12.39 -8.37 3.25
CA ALA A 230 13.63 -9.04 2.87
C ALA A 230 14.56 -8.15 2.04
N PRO A 231 14.10 -7.45 0.99
CA PRO A 231 14.94 -6.48 0.27
C PRO A 231 15.51 -5.39 1.17
N PHE A 232 14.72 -4.85 2.11
CA PHE A 232 15.20 -3.81 3.04
C PHE A 232 16.30 -4.33 3.96
N MET A 233 16.10 -5.50 4.58
CA MET A 233 17.12 -6.10 5.44
C MET A 233 18.39 -6.47 4.65
N ASN A 234 18.24 -6.96 3.42
CA ASN A 234 19.36 -7.29 2.55
C ASN A 234 20.16 -6.04 2.15
N LEU A 235 19.49 -4.96 1.72
CA LEU A 235 20.14 -3.68 1.42
C LEU A 235 20.87 -3.12 2.63
N THR A 236 20.27 -3.17 3.82
CA THR A 236 20.92 -2.73 5.07
C THR A 236 22.21 -3.51 5.37
N SER A 237 22.20 -4.83 5.08
CA SER A 237 23.37 -5.67 5.26
C SER A 237 24.49 -5.36 4.25
N LEU A 238 24.13 -5.02 3.01
CA LEU A 238 25.08 -4.79 1.92
C LEU A 238 25.68 -3.39 1.92
N GLU A 239 24.86 -2.36 2.15
CA GLU A 239 25.26 -0.96 2.08
C GLU A 239 25.97 -0.53 3.37
N GLU A 240 27.24 -0.11 3.28
CA GLU A 240 28.05 0.24 4.46
C GLU A 240 27.39 1.33 5.30
N ASN A 241 26.90 2.38 4.66
CA ASN A 241 26.32 3.58 5.27
C ASN A 241 24.78 3.56 5.38
N ALA A 242 24.17 2.37 5.36
CA ALA A 242 22.73 2.23 5.55
C ALA A 242 22.31 2.29 7.04
N THR A 243 21.17 2.92 7.30
CA THR A 243 20.44 2.84 8.58
C THR A 243 19.04 2.30 8.32
N TYR A 244 18.69 1.21 9.02
CA TYR A 244 17.35 0.61 8.94
C TYR A 244 16.49 1.08 10.11
N ILE A 245 15.38 1.74 9.82
CA ILE A 245 14.44 2.22 10.81
C ILE A 245 13.15 1.45 10.60
N THR A 246 12.77 0.59 11.54
CA THR A 246 11.53 -0.19 11.46
C THR A 246 10.59 0.22 12.58
N LEU A 247 9.36 0.56 12.19
CA LEU A 247 8.29 0.98 13.07
C LEU A 247 7.10 0.03 12.86
N ASN A 248 6.81 -0.76 13.89
CA ASN A 248 5.70 -1.69 13.89
C ASN A 248 5.25 -1.99 15.32
N LYS A 249 3.95 -2.23 15.53
CA LYS A 249 3.36 -2.45 16.86
C LYS A 249 3.32 -3.94 17.17
N GLY A 250 4.11 -4.39 18.15
CA GLY A 250 4.15 -5.78 18.63
C GLY A 250 4.74 -6.81 17.66
N GLU A 251 5.23 -6.38 16.49
CA GLU A 251 5.78 -7.25 15.43
C GLU A 251 7.14 -6.76 14.90
N LEU A 252 7.94 -6.11 15.75
CA LEU A 252 9.31 -5.75 15.38
C LEU A 252 10.17 -6.99 15.13
N TYR A 253 10.91 -6.96 14.02
CA TYR A 253 11.90 -7.98 13.70
C TYR A 253 13.13 -7.34 13.04
N ILE A 254 14.27 -7.50 13.71
CA ILE A 254 15.60 -7.06 13.26
C ILE A 254 16.56 -8.24 13.48
N PRO A 255 17.18 -8.81 12.44
CA PRO A 255 18.16 -9.88 12.61
C PRO A 255 19.50 -9.34 13.11
N ASP A 256 20.24 -10.17 13.85
CA ASP A 256 21.52 -9.81 14.49
C ASP A 256 22.54 -9.19 13.52
N VAL A 257 22.56 -9.68 12.27
CA VAL A 257 23.49 -9.25 11.22
C VAL A 257 23.36 -7.78 10.82
N ILE A 258 22.21 -7.14 11.08
CA ILE A 258 22.00 -5.70 10.85
C ILE A 258 21.68 -4.92 12.12
N ALA A 259 21.75 -5.55 13.30
CA ALA A 259 21.31 -4.95 14.56
C ALA A 259 22.07 -3.64 14.88
N ASN A 260 23.35 -3.57 14.54
CA ASN A 260 24.19 -2.37 14.73
C ASN A 260 23.86 -1.21 13.77
N LYS A 261 23.09 -1.47 12.71
CA LYS A 261 22.63 -0.47 11.73
C LYS A 261 21.15 -0.15 11.88
N SER A 262 20.49 -0.68 12.92
CA SER A 262 19.03 -0.68 12.99
C SER A 262 18.48 0.05 14.21
N ILE A 263 17.38 0.78 13.99
CA ILE A 263 16.58 1.42 15.03
C ILE A 263 15.17 0.83 14.96
N GLY A 264 14.79 0.07 15.99
CA GLY A 264 13.44 -0.47 16.14
C GLY A 264 12.58 0.38 17.06
N ILE A 265 11.40 0.79 16.59
CA ILE A 265 10.37 1.49 17.38
C ILE A 265 9.12 0.61 17.44
N ASP A 266 8.83 0.09 18.64
CA ASP A 266 7.61 -0.66 18.92
C ASP A 266 6.56 0.32 19.43
N GLY A 267 5.57 0.63 18.59
CA GLY A 267 4.59 1.66 18.90
C GLY A 267 3.52 1.80 17.82
N ASP A 268 2.49 2.58 18.13
CA ASP A 268 1.46 2.96 17.17
C ASP A 268 2.07 3.90 16.12
N ILE A 269 1.87 3.60 14.83
CA ILE A 269 2.50 4.38 13.75
C ILE A 269 1.96 5.81 13.73
N THR A 270 0.69 5.99 14.09
CA THR A 270 0.04 7.31 14.21
C THR A 270 0.79 8.17 15.21
N ASP A 271 0.92 7.67 16.45
CA ASP A 271 1.53 8.41 17.55
C ASP A 271 3.00 8.69 17.26
N VAL A 272 3.74 7.71 16.73
CA VAL A 272 5.18 7.85 16.46
C VAL A 272 5.42 8.90 15.36
N LEU A 273 4.68 8.84 14.25
CA LEU A 273 4.85 9.83 13.18
C LEU A 273 4.42 11.24 13.61
N GLU A 274 3.35 11.36 14.40
CA GLU A 274 2.94 12.64 14.97
C GLU A 274 4.06 13.24 15.84
N GLN A 275 4.65 12.46 16.74
CA GLN A 275 5.75 12.94 17.58
C GLN A 275 6.98 13.31 16.76
N LEU A 276 7.38 12.48 15.78
CA LEU A 276 8.53 12.79 14.92
C LEU A 276 8.33 14.11 14.15
N VAL A 277 7.12 14.39 13.66
CA VAL A 277 6.81 15.66 12.98
C VAL A 277 6.84 16.84 13.95
N LEU A 278 6.30 16.69 15.17
CA LEU A 278 6.34 17.75 16.19
C LEU A 278 7.76 18.11 16.66
N MET A 279 8.68 17.14 16.58
CA MET A 279 10.07 17.28 17.02
C MET A 279 11.03 17.71 15.90
N LYS A 280 10.61 17.66 14.63
CA LYS A 280 11.40 18.01 13.44
C LYS A 280 11.56 19.52 13.28
#